data_AF-A0A959Y8D0-F1
#
_entry.id   AF-A0A959Y8D0-F1
#
_cell.length_a   1.000
_cell.length_b   1.000
_cell.length_c   1.000
_cell.angle_alpha   90.00
_cell.angle_beta   90.00
_cell.angle_gamma   90.00
#
_symmetry.space_group_name_H-M   'P 1'
#
loop_
_entity.id
_entity.type
_entity.pdbx_description
1 polymer ?
#
loop_
_entity_poly.entity_id
_entity_poly.type
_entity_poly.pdbx_seq_one_letter_code
_entity_poly.pdbx_strand_id
1 'polypeptide(L)' 'DVHRFEYEGSVGEFRLHFLQTVRFLDGWAYLLTFTAEQQVYGTYLAEGQAILNSFAWRE' A
#
# COMPACT_ATOMS: atom_id res chain seq x y z
N ASP A 1 -8.81 10.93 8.79
CA ASP A 1 -9.20 10.34 7.50
C ASP A 1 -8.17 9.33 7.01
N VAL A 2 -8.65 8.26 6.35
CA VAL A 2 -7.81 7.23 5.72
C VAL A 2 -8.01 7.32 4.21
N HIS A 3 -6.93 7.51 3.48
CA HIS A 3 -6.92 7.58 2.02
C HIS A 3 -6.22 6.36 1.44
N ARG A 4 -6.67 5.90 0.27
CA ARG A 4 -6.04 4.81 -0.47
C ARG A 4 -5.70 5.23 -1.88
N PHE A 5 -4.54 4.79 -2.32
CA PHE A 5 -3.99 5.05 -3.65
C PHE A 5 -3.49 3.75 -4.23
N GLU A 6 -3.76 3.55 -5.51
CA GLU A 6 -3.21 2.46 -6.30
C GLU A 6 -2.55 3.07 -7.53
N TYR A 7 -1.29 2.70 -7.77
CA TYR A 7 -0.50 3.28 -8.84
C TYR A 7 0.62 2.34 -9.28
N GLU A 8 1.13 2.59 -10.48
CA GLU A 8 2.24 1.85 -11.08
C GLU A 8 3.49 2.72 -11.16
N GLY A 9 4.66 2.08 -11.14
CA GLY A 9 5.94 2.77 -11.26
C GLY A 9 7.06 1.82 -11.62
N SER A 10 8.27 2.34 -11.75
CA SER A 10 9.46 1.53 -12.00
C SER A 10 10.62 1.91 -11.09
N VAL A 11 11.41 0.90 -10.73
CA VAL A 11 12.68 1.07 -10.00
C VAL A 11 13.71 0.22 -10.72
N GLY A 12 14.60 0.86 -11.47
CA GLY A 12 15.50 0.15 -12.40
C GLY A 12 14.70 -0.60 -13.47
N GLU A 13 14.93 -1.90 -13.60
CA GLU A 13 14.23 -2.78 -14.55
C GLU A 13 12.89 -3.32 -14.03
N PHE A 14 12.63 -3.16 -12.73
CA PHE A 14 11.40 -3.69 -12.11
C PHE A 14 10.22 -2.77 -12.40
N ARG A 15 9.16 -3.32 -12.97
CA ARG A 15 7.85 -2.68 -13.06
C ARG A 15 7.03 -3.08 -11.84
N LEU A 16 6.63 -2.11 -11.05
CA LEU A 16 6.01 -2.30 -9.75
C LEU A 16 4.58 -1.75 -9.76
N HIS A 17 3.73 -2.38 -8.98
CA HIS A 17 2.40 -1.92 -8.66
C HIS A 17 2.31 -1.74 -7.15
N PHE A 18 1.75 -0.61 -6.73
CA PHE A 18 1.70 -0.16 -5.35
C PHE A 18 0.25 0.01 -4.91
N LEU A 19 -0.07 -0.51 -3.73
CA LEU A 19 -1.27 -0.20 -2.97
C LEU A 19 -0.87 0.51 -1.68
N GLN A 20 -1.22 1.78 -1.56
CA GLN A 20 -0.83 2.61 -0.43
C GLN A 20 -2.06 3.05 0.38
N THR A 21 -1.97 2.94 1.69
CA THR A 21 -2.91 3.52 2.66
C THR A 21 -2.22 4.64 3.43
N VAL A 22 -2.84 5.82 3.46
CA VAL A 22 -2.33 7.02 4.14
C VAL A 22 -3.31 7.45 5.22
N ARG A 23 -2.83 7.74 6.42
CA ARG A 23 -3.62 8.35 7.51
C ARG A 23 -2.88 9.53 8.10
N PHE A 24 -3.59 10.63 8.29
CA PHE A 24 -3.10 11.78 9.07
C PHE A 24 -3.62 11.67 10.51
N LEU A 25 -2.71 11.71 11.48
CA LEU A 25 -3.01 11.64 12.92
C LEU A 25 -1.94 12.43 13.68
N ASP A 26 -2.35 13.27 14.65
CA ASP A 26 -1.47 14.08 15.51
C ASP A 26 -0.41 14.93 14.79
N GLY A 27 -0.78 15.46 13.61
CA GLY A 27 0.13 16.26 12.78
C GLY A 27 1.15 15.42 11.98
N TRP A 28 1.06 14.10 12.04
CA TRP A 28 1.90 13.16 11.31
C TRP A 28 1.14 12.47 10.17
N ALA A 29 1.87 12.14 9.12
CA ALA A 29 1.38 11.30 8.02
C ALA A 29 1.96 9.89 8.18
N TYR A 30 1.09 8.90 8.28
CA TYR A 30 1.44 7.49 8.33
C TYR A 30 1.12 6.84 6.99
N LEU A 31 2.09 6.14 6.43
CA LEU A 31 1.99 5.49 5.12
C LEU A 31 2.25 3.99 5.28
N LEU A 32 1.31 3.18 4.81
CA LEU A 32 1.46 1.74 4.67
C LEU A 32 1.38 1.40 3.19
N THR A 33 2.39 0.72 2.66
CA THR A 33 2.45 0.39 1.23
C THR A 33 2.65 -1.11 1.06
N PHE A 34 1.77 -1.75 0.30
CA PHE A 34 1.99 -3.05 -0.30
C PHE A 34 2.53 -2.83 -1.72
N THR A 35 3.62 -3.50 -2.06
CA THR A 35 4.27 -3.39 -3.37
C THR A 35 4.62 -4.77 -3.87
N ALA A 36 4.40 -5.01 -5.15
CA ALA A 36 4.91 -6.19 -5.84
C ALA A 36 5.25 -5.85 -7.30
N GLU A 37 6.04 -6.71 -7.94
CA GLU A 37 6.21 -6.65 -9.38
C GLU A 37 4.86 -6.85 -10.09
N GLN A 38 4.63 -6.12 -11.18
CA GLN A 38 3.36 -6.12 -11.93
C GLN A 38 2.89 -7.54 -12.29
N GLN A 39 3.83 -8.43 -12.63
CA GLN A 39 3.54 -9.81 -13.03
C GLN A 39 2.95 -10.68 -11.91
N VAL A 40 3.22 -10.36 -10.64
CA VAL A 40 2.74 -11.14 -9.48
C VAL A 40 1.83 -10.35 -8.54
N TYR A 41 1.62 -9.05 -8.79
CA TYR A 41 0.81 -8.19 -7.95
C TYR A 41 -0.61 -8.75 -7.74
N GLY A 42 -1.29 -9.16 -8.81
CA GLY A 42 -2.64 -9.72 -8.73
C GLY A 42 -2.71 -11.01 -7.90
N THR A 43 -1.64 -11.81 -7.88
CA THR A 43 -1.56 -13.04 -7.08
C THR A 43 -1.54 -12.77 -5.58
N TYR A 44 -0.90 -11.67 -5.16
CA TYR A 44 -0.70 -11.33 -3.74
C TYR A 44 -1.59 -10.19 -3.25
N LEU A 45 -2.44 -9.64 -4.12
CA LEU A 45 -3.24 -8.46 -3.83
C LEU A 45 -4.18 -8.68 -2.64
N ALA A 46 -4.81 -9.85 -2.54
CA ALA A 46 -5.73 -10.16 -1.46
C ALA A 46 -5.03 -10.19 -0.10
N GLU A 47 -3.88 -10.86 -0.03
CA GLU A 47 -3.04 -10.92 1.17
C GLU A 47 -2.49 -9.54 1.53
N GLY A 48 -2.02 -8.77 0.55
CA GLY A 48 -1.55 -7.41 0.72
C GLY A 48 -2.64 -6.51 1.32
N GLN A 49 -3.86 -6.57 0.78
CA GLN A 49 -5.02 -5.86 1.34
C GLN A 49 -5.36 -6.30 2.76
N ALA A 50 -5.33 -7.61 3.04
CA ALA A 50 -5.60 -8.13 4.38
C ALA A 50 -4.58 -7.60 5.41
N ILE A 51 -3.29 -7.58 5.05
CA ILE A 51 -2.23 -7.01 5.89
C ILE A 51 -2.48 -5.52 6.13
N LEU A 52 -2.72 -4.73 5.08
CA LEU A 52 -2.98 -3.29 5.22
C LEU A 52 -4.23 -3.00 6.07
N ASN A 53 -5.28 -3.82 5.93
CA ASN A 53 -6.51 -3.70 6.71
C ASN A 53 -6.36 -4.15 8.17
N SER A 54 -5.37 -4.99 8.48
CA SER A 54 -5.13 -5.48 9.84
C SER A 54 -4.55 -4.43 10.79
N PHE A 55 -4.03 -3.31 10.25
CA PHE A 55 -3.51 -2.23 11.06
C PHE A 55 -4.65 -1.49 11.78
N ALA A 56 -4.83 -1.83 13.06
CA ALA A 56 -5.68 -1.09 13.98
C ALA A 56 -5.02 0.26 14.30
N TRP A 57 -5.44 1.29 13.58
CA TRP A 57 -5.05 2.66 13.86
C TRP A 57 -5.63 3.09 15.22
N ARG A 58 -4.82 3.05 16.27
CA ARG A 58 -5.25 3.50 17.59
C ARG A 58 -5.23 5.03 17.66
N GLU A 59 -6.24 5.58 18.32
CA GLU A 59 -6.33 7.00 18.71
C GLU A 59 -5.41 7.30 19.89
#